data_AF-A0A842HU44-F1
#
_entry.id   AF-A0A842HU44-F1
#
_cell.length_a   1.000
_cell.length_b   1.000
_cell.length_c   1.000
_cell.angle_alpha   90.00
_cell.angle_beta   90.00
_cell.angle_gamma   90.00
#
_symmetry.space_group_name_H-M   'P 1'
#
loop_
_entity.id
_entity.type
_entity.pdbx_description
1 polymer ?
#
loop_
_entity_poly.entity_id
_entity_poly.type
_entity_poly.pdbx_seq_one_letter_code
_entity_poly.pdbx_strand_id
1 'polypeptide(L)'
;MRLKMATRLLGLSGVTEGHGMGDLPEPPYPADTDAKGWRFEFDYQKWERSDAWLLLEEDERPFLIMVALQSWRQVPCSSLPNKPILQARLAGLSVECWAELSNRVLADWFLAGDQRLYHPLLVERVQGMLKIREGGLARQTRFRARVTEASPRALGKKTQLTVDALLASVPADRAQDLSDELAGAIAAGQSIVSPAAWLQEINARWDEAGKVTLRFGEAERARRRAHASATEIASAATQSPAEPVDIRSICDGMLRNLKSYQR
;
A
#
# COMPACT_ATOMS: atom_id res chain seq x y z
N MET A 1 13.35 -6.03 63.41
CA MET A 1 14.59 -5.81 62.63
C MET A 1 14.34 -4.71 61.63
N ARG A 2 15.30 -3.79 61.51
CA ARG A 2 15.17 -2.44 60.95
C ARG A 2 15.01 -2.42 59.42
N LEU A 3 14.09 -1.55 58.98
CA LEU A 3 14.17 -0.57 57.88
C LEU A 3 15.36 -0.67 56.91
N LYS A 4 15.08 -0.68 55.60
CA LYS A 4 15.81 0.13 54.61
C LYS A 4 14.82 0.72 53.59
N MET A 5 14.47 1.98 53.83
CA MET A 5 14.03 2.93 52.80
C MET A 5 15.21 3.23 51.87
N ALA A 6 14.97 3.31 50.57
CA ALA A 6 15.92 3.87 49.61
C ALA A 6 15.36 5.20 49.08
N THR A 7 15.71 6.25 49.83
CA THR A 7 15.69 7.66 49.45
C THR A 7 16.52 7.87 48.18
N ARG A 8 15.92 8.43 47.12
CA ARG A 8 16.70 9.01 46.02
C ARG A 8 16.64 10.52 46.13
N LEU A 9 17.73 11.06 46.65
CA LEU A 9 18.04 12.47 46.83
C LEU A 9 18.24 13.17 45.48
N LEU A 10 17.85 14.44 45.50
CA LEU A 10 18.17 15.52 44.57
C LEU A 10 19.64 15.51 44.13
N GLY A 11 19.87 15.62 42.83
CA GLY A 11 21.16 15.93 42.22
C GLY A 11 21.02 17.17 41.35
N LEU A 12 21.15 18.34 41.97
CA LEU A 12 21.50 19.58 41.28
C LEU A 12 23.04 19.65 41.24
N SER A 13 23.61 19.52 40.05
CA SER A 13 24.95 20.04 39.75
C SER A 13 24.99 20.41 38.27
N GLY A 14 25.19 21.70 38.00
CA GLY A 14 25.20 22.26 36.67
C GLY A 14 26.33 21.71 35.80
N VAL A 15 26.02 21.58 34.51
CA VAL A 15 27.00 21.57 33.43
C VAL A 15 26.56 22.64 32.45
N THR A 16 27.30 23.75 32.43
CA THR A 16 27.28 24.73 31.36
C THR A 16 28.20 24.22 30.25
N GLU A 17 27.66 23.57 29.23
CA GLU A 17 28.37 23.30 27.98
C GLU A 17 27.43 23.57 26.78
N GLY A 18 27.99 24.11 25.70
CA GLY A 18 27.31 24.95 24.73
C GLY A 18 26.18 24.28 23.94
N HIS A 19 25.03 24.95 23.88
CA HIS A 19 23.94 24.58 22.98
C HIS A 19 24.33 24.92 21.53
N GLY A 20 24.90 23.94 20.84
CA GLY A 20 24.98 23.93 19.38
C GLY A 20 23.59 23.94 18.77
N MET A 21 23.42 24.68 17.68
CA MET A 21 22.19 24.84 16.89
C MET A 21 21.74 23.54 16.16
N GLY A 22 21.95 22.35 16.74
CA GLY A 22 21.96 21.07 16.01
C GLY A 22 21.19 19.87 16.57
N ASP A 23 20.74 19.86 17.83
CA ASP A 23 20.30 18.61 18.50
C ASP A 23 18.78 18.51 18.76
N LEU A 24 17.94 18.95 17.82
CA LEU A 24 16.50 18.63 17.90
C LEU A 24 16.29 17.15 17.51
N PRO A 25 15.40 16.41 18.20
CA PRO A 25 15.09 15.04 17.83
C PRO A 25 14.48 14.99 16.42
N GLU A 26 14.74 13.90 15.72
CA GLU A 26 14.11 13.65 14.42
C GLU A 26 12.58 13.54 14.56
N PRO A 27 11.81 14.03 13.57
CA PRO A 27 10.37 13.84 13.54
C PRO A 27 10.02 12.34 13.63
N PRO A 28 9.05 11.94 14.45
CA PRO A 28 8.77 10.54 14.75
C PRO A 28 8.16 9.73 13.60
N TYR A 29 7.70 10.40 12.54
CA TYR A 29 7.13 9.80 11.34
C TYR A 29 7.16 10.81 10.16
N PRO A 30 6.97 10.33 8.92
CA PRO A 30 7.00 11.17 7.72
C PRO A 30 6.01 12.35 7.74
N ALA A 31 6.37 13.43 7.03
CA ALA A 31 5.63 14.68 7.08
C ALA A 31 4.21 14.62 6.47
N ASP A 32 3.96 13.64 5.61
CA ASP A 32 2.70 13.36 4.93
C ASP A 32 1.78 12.39 5.71
N THR A 33 2.18 12.00 6.92
CA THR A 33 1.39 11.09 7.76
C THR A 33 0.05 11.72 8.13
N ASP A 34 -1.05 11.11 7.69
CA ASP A 34 -2.41 11.51 8.04
C ASP A 34 -3.14 10.45 8.89
N ALA A 35 -4.20 10.86 9.58
CA ALA A 35 -5.11 9.95 10.28
C ALA A 35 -6.42 9.68 9.50
N LYS A 36 -6.40 9.82 8.17
CA LYS A 36 -7.61 9.63 7.36
C LYS A 36 -8.16 8.21 7.53
N GLY A 37 -9.44 8.10 7.88
CA GLY A 37 -10.11 6.82 8.15
C GLY A 37 -9.80 6.21 9.53
N TRP A 38 -9.06 6.92 10.39
CA TRP A 38 -8.72 6.47 11.75
C TRP A 38 -9.46 7.30 12.80
N ARG A 39 -9.95 6.61 13.84
CA ARG A 39 -10.61 7.25 14.98
C ARG A 39 -9.54 7.83 15.91
N PHE A 40 -9.84 9.01 16.45
CA PHE A 40 -9.09 9.55 17.58
C PHE A 40 -9.45 8.73 18.83
N GLU A 41 -8.43 8.13 19.44
CA GLU A 41 -8.53 7.40 20.71
C GLU A 41 -7.69 8.13 21.74
N PHE A 42 -8.33 8.52 22.85
CA PHE A 42 -7.72 9.29 23.91
C PHE A 42 -7.61 8.42 25.16
N ASP A 43 -6.38 8.05 25.54
CA ASP A 43 -6.12 7.24 26.72
C ASP A 43 -6.14 8.11 27.99
N TYR A 44 -7.35 8.37 28.49
CA TYR A 44 -7.56 9.29 29.61
C TYR A 44 -6.70 8.95 30.84
N GLN A 45 -6.42 7.67 31.11
CA GLN A 45 -5.62 7.26 32.26
C GLN A 45 -4.15 7.67 32.14
N LYS A 46 -3.59 7.62 30.92
CA LYS A 46 -2.23 8.11 30.68
C LYS A 46 -2.17 9.64 30.74
N TRP A 47 -3.19 10.31 30.20
CA TRP A 47 -3.27 11.78 30.21
C TRP A 47 -3.46 12.34 31.63
N GLU A 48 -4.29 11.72 32.47
CA GLU A 48 -4.47 12.12 33.88
C GLU A 48 -3.17 12.04 34.71
N ARG A 49 -2.20 11.24 34.26
CA ARG A 49 -0.88 11.09 34.89
C ARG A 49 0.20 11.98 34.29
N SER A 50 -0.12 12.74 33.23
CA SER A 50 0.82 13.64 32.57
C SER A 50 1.09 14.88 33.42
N ASP A 51 2.27 15.48 33.25
CA ASP A 51 2.64 16.69 33.99
C ASP A 51 1.73 17.85 33.58
N ALA A 52 1.37 17.96 32.30
CA ALA A 52 0.41 18.95 31.80
C ALA A 52 -0.93 18.86 32.55
N TRP A 53 -1.48 17.66 32.78
CA TRP A 53 -2.75 17.50 33.50
C TRP A 53 -2.66 17.93 34.97
N LEU A 54 -1.53 17.66 35.61
CA LEU A 54 -1.29 18.02 37.01
C LEU A 54 -1.05 19.52 37.20
N LEU A 55 -0.48 20.19 36.21
CA LEU A 55 -0.23 21.63 36.22
C LEU A 55 -1.49 22.45 35.96
N LEU A 56 -2.46 21.91 35.22
CA LEU A 56 -3.68 22.60 34.80
C LEU A 56 -4.77 22.59 35.88
N GLU A 57 -5.46 23.72 36.01
CA GLU A 57 -6.69 23.81 36.78
C GLU A 57 -7.83 23.03 36.09
N GLU A 58 -8.91 22.74 36.82
CA GLU A 58 -9.98 21.86 36.33
C GLU A 58 -10.69 22.40 35.08
N ASP A 59 -10.89 23.71 35.04
CA ASP A 59 -11.48 24.46 33.91
C ASP A 59 -10.49 24.66 32.74
N GLU A 60 -9.19 24.47 32.98
CA GLU A 60 -8.15 24.55 31.95
C GLU A 60 -7.90 23.23 31.21
N ARG A 61 -8.15 22.08 31.86
CA ARG A 61 -7.96 20.73 31.28
C ARG A 61 -8.66 20.48 29.94
N PRO A 62 -9.86 21.03 29.66
CA PRO A 62 -10.48 20.90 28.35
C PRO A 62 -9.60 21.41 27.20
N PHE A 63 -8.74 22.41 27.43
CA PHE A 63 -7.84 22.94 26.40
C PHE A 63 -6.72 21.96 26.05
N LEU A 64 -6.23 21.16 27.00
CA LEU A 64 -5.26 20.09 26.72
C LEU A 64 -5.87 19.06 25.76
N ILE A 65 -7.11 18.64 26.04
CA ILE A 65 -7.85 17.68 25.21
C ILE A 65 -8.14 18.28 23.83
N MET A 66 -8.54 19.56 23.77
CA MET A 66 -8.79 20.26 22.52
C MET A 66 -7.53 20.30 21.65
N VAL A 67 -6.39 20.70 22.22
CA VAL A 67 -5.10 20.76 21.53
C VAL A 67 -4.68 19.38 21.03
N ALA A 68 -4.82 18.34 21.85
CA ALA A 68 -4.57 16.96 21.44
C ALA A 68 -5.46 16.54 20.25
N LEU A 69 -6.76 16.82 20.32
CA LEU A 69 -7.71 16.52 19.23
C LEU A 69 -7.38 17.29 17.95
N GLN A 70 -7.03 18.57 18.05
CA GLN A 70 -6.67 19.36 16.87
C GLN A 70 -5.36 18.91 16.24
N SER A 71 -4.37 18.53 17.05
CA SER A 71 -3.12 17.97 16.55
C SER A 71 -3.37 16.69 15.74
N TRP A 72 -4.30 15.82 16.18
CA TRP A 72 -4.68 14.61 15.46
C TRP A 72 -5.22 14.88 14.05
N ARG A 73 -5.83 16.06 13.83
CA ARG A 73 -6.38 16.47 12.53
C ARG A 73 -5.35 17.10 11.60
N GLN A 74 -4.15 17.43 12.09
CA GLN A 74 -3.10 18.03 11.27
C GLN A 74 -2.48 17.01 10.30
N VAL A 75 -1.68 17.54 9.37
CA VAL A 75 -0.73 16.77 8.58
C VAL A 75 0.64 17.44 8.79
N PRO A 76 1.60 16.78 9.46
CA PRO A 76 1.55 15.43 10.03
C PRO A 76 0.52 15.29 11.15
N CYS A 77 -0.18 14.15 11.21
CA CYS A 77 -1.11 13.83 12.30
C CYS A 77 -0.39 13.91 13.65
N SER A 78 -1.08 14.33 14.71
CA SER A 78 -0.53 14.42 16.07
C SER A 78 0.62 15.44 16.23
N SER A 79 0.78 16.35 15.26
CA SER A 79 1.75 17.44 15.36
C SER A 79 1.04 18.78 15.59
N LEU A 80 1.74 19.72 16.20
CA LEU A 80 1.31 21.11 16.32
C LEU A 80 2.34 22.05 15.68
N PRO A 81 1.89 23.16 15.07
CA PRO A 81 2.80 24.20 14.62
C PRO A 81 3.49 24.85 15.82
N ASN A 82 4.80 25.12 15.70
CA ASN A 82 5.54 25.91 16.69
C ASN A 82 5.33 27.42 16.50
N LYS A 83 4.06 27.87 16.54
CA LYS A 83 3.68 29.28 16.41
C LYS A 83 2.54 29.60 17.38
N PRO A 84 2.74 30.47 18.40
CA PRO A 84 1.73 30.74 19.44
C PRO A 84 0.37 31.18 18.89
N ILE A 85 0.35 32.00 17.83
CA ILE A 85 -0.90 32.45 17.20
C ILE A 85 -1.71 31.27 16.63
N LEU A 86 -1.03 30.32 15.98
CA LEU A 86 -1.70 29.14 15.41
C LEU A 86 -2.17 28.20 16.51
N GLN A 87 -1.35 28.01 17.55
CA GLN A 87 -1.70 27.20 18.72
C GLN A 87 -2.93 27.75 19.45
N ALA A 88 -2.99 29.07 19.68
CA ALA A 88 -4.15 29.73 20.28
C ALA A 88 -5.44 29.49 19.48
N ARG A 89 -5.35 29.59 18.14
CA ARG A 89 -6.48 29.31 17.24
C ARG A 89 -6.92 27.84 17.30
N LEU A 90 -5.99 26.90 17.38
CA LEU A 90 -6.30 25.48 17.55
C LEU A 90 -6.93 25.20 18.93
N ALA A 91 -6.44 25.85 19.98
CA ALA A 91 -7.02 25.74 21.32
C ALA A 91 -8.41 26.40 21.44
N GLY A 92 -8.80 27.26 20.48
CA GLY A 92 -10.05 28.02 20.54
C GLY A 92 -10.00 29.22 21.47
N LEU A 93 -8.79 29.76 21.73
CA LEU A 93 -8.53 30.86 22.66
C LEU A 93 -8.03 32.11 21.94
N SER A 94 -8.08 33.25 22.65
CA SER A 94 -7.32 34.44 22.24
C SER A 94 -5.82 34.21 22.43
N VAL A 95 -5.00 35.05 21.80
CA VAL A 95 -3.53 34.91 21.89
C VAL A 95 -3.06 35.23 23.31
N GLU A 96 -3.73 36.15 23.99
CA GLU A 96 -3.45 36.58 25.35
C GLU A 96 -3.72 35.45 26.34
N CYS A 97 -4.92 34.84 26.30
CA CYS A 97 -5.25 33.70 27.14
C CYS A 97 -4.34 32.50 26.86
N TRP A 98 -3.99 32.28 25.59
CA TRP A 98 -3.05 31.22 25.24
C TRP A 98 -1.64 31.48 25.80
N ALA A 99 -1.17 32.72 25.81
CA ALA A 99 0.15 33.04 26.34
C ALA A 99 0.28 32.66 27.83
N GLU A 100 -0.78 32.85 28.62
CA GLU A 100 -0.82 32.49 30.04
C GLU A 100 -0.86 30.96 30.26
N LEU A 101 -1.56 30.24 29.37
CA LEU A 101 -1.86 28.81 29.53
C LEU A 101 -0.86 27.88 28.82
N SER A 102 -0.25 28.34 27.73
CA SER A 102 0.49 27.52 26.77
C SER A 102 1.62 26.72 27.39
N ASN A 103 2.37 27.30 28.34
CA ASN A 103 3.46 26.60 29.01
C ASN A 103 3.00 25.37 29.79
N ARG A 104 1.78 25.42 30.39
CA ARG A 104 1.20 24.28 31.12
C ARG A 104 0.62 23.24 30.17
N VAL A 105 -0.14 23.69 29.16
CA VAL A 105 -0.76 22.78 28.17
C VAL A 105 0.30 22.06 27.33
N LEU A 106 1.41 22.72 27.02
CA LEU A 106 2.49 22.18 26.20
C LEU A 106 3.62 21.54 27.01
N ALA A 107 3.47 21.34 28.32
CA ALA A 107 4.54 20.86 29.20
C ALA A 107 5.18 19.53 28.73
N ASP A 108 4.36 18.58 28.29
CA ASP A 108 4.80 17.27 27.80
C ASP A 108 5.07 17.21 26.29
N TRP A 109 5.05 18.36 25.60
CA TRP A 109 5.31 18.43 24.17
C TRP A 109 6.78 18.71 23.89
N PHE A 110 7.35 18.02 22.89
CA PHE A 110 8.73 18.24 22.46
C PHE A 110 8.79 18.81 21.04
N LEU A 111 9.76 19.69 20.80
CA LEU A 111 10.05 20.25 19.49
C LEU A 111 10.93 19.29 18.70
N ALA A 112 10.54 18.95 17.47
CA ALA A 112 11.35 18.13 16.56
C ALA A 112 12.03 18.99 15.49
N GLY A 113 12.95 18.37 14.74
CA GLY A 113 13.75 19.03 13.69
C GLY A 113 12.94 19.68 12.56
N ASP A 114 11.67 19.31 12.38
CA ASP A 114 10.72 19.91 11.42
C ASP A 114 10.02 21.18 11.94
N GLN A 115 10.44 21.69 13.10
CA GLN A 115 9.85 22.86 13.77
C GLN A 115 8.37 22.65 14.16
N ARG A 116 7.99 21.41 14.47
CA ARG A 116 6.68 21.07 15.02
C ARG A 116 6.81 20.46 16.40
N LEU A 117 5.76 20.64 17.19
CA LEU A 117 5.63 20.05 18.51
C LEU A 117 4.90 18.71 18.42
N TYR A 118 5.38 17.74 19.19
CA TYR A 118 4.83 16.39 19.27
C TYR A 118 4.58 15.99 20.72
N HIS A 119 3.54 15.20 20.96
CA HIS A 119 3.23 14.66 22.28
C HIS A 119 3.52 13.15 22.31
N PRO A 120 4.31 12.62 23.27
CA PRO A 120 4.69 11.21 23.32
C PRO A 120 3.51 10.23 23.26
N LEU A 121 2.42 10.50 23.98
CA LEU A 121 1.23 9.64 23.98
C LEU A 121 0.54 9.58 22.61
N LEU A 122 0.55 10.68 21.87
CA LEU A 122 -0.06 10.73 20.54
C LEU A 122 0.87 10.13 19.49
N VAL A 123 2.20 10.29 19.66
CA VAL A 123 3.21 9.61 18.84
C VAL A 123 3.08 8.09 18.94
N GLU A 124 2.96 7.55 20.16
CA GLU A 124 2.72 6.12 20.39
C GLU A 124 1.49 5.64 19.58
N ARG A 125 0.42 6.45 19.59
CA ARG A 125 -0.82 6.15 18.88
C ARG A 125 -0.65 6.16 17.36
N VAL A 126 0.03 7.17 16.81
CA VAL A 126 0.31 7.26 15.36
C VAL A 126 1.19 6.10 14.92
N GLN A 127 2.21 5.73 15.69
CA GLN A 127 3.06 4.58 15.37
C GLN A 127 2.27 3.26 15.38
N GLY A 128 1.33 3.09 16.32
CA GLY A 128 0.40 1.95 16.32
C GLY A 128 -0.45 1.90 15.05
N MET A 129 -0.98 3.04 14.61
CA MET A 129 -1.71 3.17 13.34
C MET A 129 -0.84 2.77 12.15
N LEU A 130 0.39 3.29 12.04
CA LEU A 130 1.30 3.02 10.93
C LEU A 130 1.64 1.54 10.81
N LYS A 131 1.91 0.85 11.92
CA LYS A 131 2.14 -0.61 11.95
C LYS A 131 0.96 -1.40 11.37
N ILE A 132 -0.28 -0.98 11.65
CA ILE A 132 -1.47 -1.64 11.10
C ILE A 132 -1.59 -1.38 9.59
N ARG A 133 -1.31 -0.14 9.13
CA ARG A 133 -1.31 0.22 7.70
C ARG A 133 -0.30 -0.62 6.92
N GLU A 134 0.93 -0.73 7.42
CA GLU A 134 2.01 -1.54 6.83
C GLU A 134 1.60 -3.02 6.72
N GLY A 135 1.01 -3.59 7.78
CA GLY A 135 0.51 -4.96 7.77
C GLY A 135 -0.62 -5.18 6.77
N GLY A 136 -1.52 -4.20 6.61
CA GLY A 136 -2.58 -4.22 5.60
C GLY A 136 -2.05 -4.21 4.17
N LEU A 137 -1.08 -3.32 3.90
CA LEU A 137 -0.41 -3.23 2.62
C LEU A 137 0.31 -4.53 2.28
N ALA A 138 1.08 -5.09 3.21
CA ALA A 138 1.80 -6.35 3.02
C ALA A 138 0.85 -7.52 2.66
N ARG A 139 -0.32 -7.59 3.31
CA ARG A 139 -1.35 -8.60 2.99
C ARG A 139 -1.90 -8.40 1.58
N GLN A 140 -2.20 -7.16 1.19
CA GLN A 140 -2.73 -6.84 -0.14
C GLN A 140 -1.70 -7.16 -1.23
N THR A 141 -0.42 -6.82 -1.03
CA THR A 141 0.66 -7.14 -1.97
C THR A 141 0.80 -8.65 -2.15
N ARG A 142 0.79 -9.43 -1.05
CA ARG A 142 0.83 -10.91 -1.13
C ARG A 142 -0.38 -11.50 -1.84
N PHE A 143 -1.57 -10.93 -1.63
CA PHE A 143 -2.76 -11.37 -2.33
C PHE A 143 -2.67 -11.08 -3.83
N ARG A 144 -2.24 -9.87 -4.22
CA ARG A 144 -2.04 -9.50 -5.62
C ARG A 144 -0.99 -10.38 -6.29
N ALA A 145 0.15 -10.61 -5.65
CA ALA A 145 1.18 -11.51 -6.16
C ALA A 145 0.64 -12.92 -6.42
N ARG A 146 -0.12 -13.50 -5.46
CA ARG A 146 -0.78 -14.80 -5.64
C ARG A 146 -1.78 -14.83 -6.79
N VAL A 147 -2.52 -13.74 -7.01
CA VAL A 147 -3.47 -13.64 -8.12
C VAL A 147 -2.75 -13.53 -9.46
N THR A 148 -1.62 -12.82 -9.51
CA THR A 148 -0.80 -12.67 -10.73
C THR A 148 -0.01 -13.94 -11.06
N GLU A 149 0.54 -14.64 -10.06
CA GLU A 149 1.27 -15.91 -10.23
C GLU A 149 0.34 -17.11 -10.50
N ALA A 150 -0.92 -17.03 -10.07
CA ALA A 150 -1.95 -17.97 -10.50
C ALA A 150 -2.29 -17.73 -11.98
N SER A 151 -1.56 -18.43 -12.86
CA SER A 151 -1.96 -18.81 -14.23
C SER A 151 -3.49 -19.05 -14.31
N PRO A 152 -4.19 -18.69 -15.41
CA PRO A 152 -5.65 -18.69 -15.51
C PRO A 152 -6.23 -19.89 -14.78
N ARG A 153 -6.93 -19.60 -13.66
CA ARG A 153 -7.34 -20.58 -12.65
C ARG A 153 -7.75 -21.90 -13.32
N ALA A 154 -6.97 -22.94 -13.07
CA ALA A 154 -7.45 -24.31 -13.27
C ALA A 154 -8.84 -24.40 -12.62
N LEU A 155 -9.80 -24.94 -13.37
CA LEU A 155 -11.19 -25.04 -12.96
C LEU A 155 -11.26 -25.62 -11.54
N GLY A 156 -12.08 -25.00 -10.67
CA GLY A 156 -12.26 -25.54 -9.31
C GLY A 156 -12.68 -27.00 -9.38
N LYS A 157 -12.22 -27.86 -8.45
CA LYS A 157 -12.42 -29.32 -8.50
C LYS A 157 -13.87 -29.75 -8.82
N LYS A 158 -14.87 -29.06 -8.25
CA LYS A 158 -16.30 -29.33 -8.52
C LYS A 158 -16.69 -29.01 -9.97
N THR A 159 -16.19 -27.91 -10.52
CA THR A 159 -16.41 -27.50 -11.91
C THR A 159 -15.69 -28.43 -12.88
N GLN A 160 -14.47 -28.87 -12.53
CA GLN A 160 -13.73 -29.85 -13.33
C GLN A 160 -14.51 -31.16 -13.43
N LEU A 161 -15.02 -31.68 -12.30
CA LEU A 161 -15.84 -32.90 -12.28
C LEU A 161 -17.10 -32.80 -13.15
N THR A 162 -17.77 -31.64 -13.17
CA THR A 162 -18.95 -31.43 -14.04
C THR A 162 -18.59 -31.36 -15.52
N VAL A 163 -17.42 -30.80 -15.86
CA VAL A 163 -16.91 -30.77 -17.23
C VAL A 163 -16.52 -32.18 -17.68
N ASP A 164 -15.78 -32.92 -16.85
CA ASP A 164 -15.35 -34.29 -17.13
C ASP A 164 -16.57 -35.22 -17.31
N ALA A 165 -17.59 -35.10 -16.45
CA ALA A 165 -18.82 -35.86 -16.57
C ALA A 165 -19.58 -35.57 -17.88
N LEU A 166 -19.58 -34.31 -18.32
CA LEU A 166 -20.19 -33.93 -19.59
C LEU A 166 -19.39 -34.47 -20.77
N LEU A 167 -18.07 -34.32 -20.79
CA LEU A 167 -17.21 -34.83 -21.85
C LEU A 167 -17.30 -36.36 -21.96
N ALA A 168 -17.46 -37.06 -20.84
CA ALA A 168 -17.69 -38.51 -20.82
C ALA A 168 -19.06 -38.95 -21.38
N SER A 169 -20.04 -38.05 -21.46
CA SER A 169 -21.38 -38.34 -22.00
C SER A 169 -21.48 -38.21 -23.53
N VAL A 170 -20.40 -37.81 -24.19
CA VAL A 170 -20.34 -37.47 -25.62
C VAL A 170 -19.31 -38.37 -26.33
N PRO A 171 -19.45 -38.69 -27.64
CA PRO A 171 -18.44 -39.45 -28.38
C PRO A 171 -17.02 -38.87 -28.25
N ALA A 172 -16.00 -39.73 -28.25
CA ALA A 172 -14.63 -39.36 -27.89
C ALA A 172 -13.98 -38.30 -28.81
N ASP A 173 -14.28 -38.37 -30.11
CA ASP A 173 -13.89 -37.37 -31.10
C ASP A 173 -14.48 -35.99 -30.76
N ARG A 174 -15.74 -35.98 -30.38
CA ARG A 174 -16.51 -34.77 -30.05
C ARG A 174 -16.18 -34.22 -28.67
N ALA A 175 -15.87 -35.08 -27.71
CA ALA A 175 -15.36 -34.69 -26.40
C ALA A 175 -14.00 -33.96 -26.52
N GLN A 176 -13.13 -34.42 -27.42
CA GLN A 176 -11.85 -33.77 -27.66
C GLN A 176 -12.03 -32.37 -28.27
N ASP A 177 -12.91 -32.23 -29.28
CA ASP A 177 -13.22 -30.93 -29.89
C ASP A 177 -13.78 -29.91 -28.87
N LEU A 178 -14.71 -30.35 -28.00
CA LEU A 178 -15.29 -29.51 -26.94
C LEU A 178 -14.25 -29.08 -25.90
N SER A 179 -13.33 -29.97 -25.55
CA SER A 179 -12.22 -29.67 -24.63
C SER A 179 -11.28 -28.60 -25.21
N ASP A 180 -10.95 -28.70 -26.50
CA ASP A 180 -10.09 -27.73 -27.18
C ASP A 180 -10.76 -26.34 -27.29
N GLU A 181 -12.07 -26.27 -27.52
CA GLU A 181 -12.83 -25.02 -27.51
C GLU A 181 -12.85 -24.35 -26.14
N LEU A 182 -13.07 -25.13 -25.06
CA LEU A 182 -13.02 -24.61 -23.70
C LEU A 182 -11.63 -24.05 -23.36
N ALA A 183 -10.57 -24.78 -23.74
CA ALA A 183 -9.20 -24.32 -23.55
C ALA A 183 -8.91 -23.02 -24.31
N GLY A 184 -9.37 -22.91 -25.57
CA GLY A 184 -9.21 -21.72 -26.40
C GLY A 184 -9.96 -20.50 -25.83
N ALA A 185 -11.18 -20.69 -25.33
CA ALA A 185 -11.97 -19.63 -24.72
C ALA A 185 -11.34 -19.12 -23.41
N ILE A 186 -10.81 -20.02 -22.57
CA ILE A 186 -10.07 -19.66 -21.35
C ILE A 186 -8.78 -18.91 -21.71
N ALA A 187 -8.03 -19.37 -22.71
CA ALA A 187 -6.80 -18.72 -23.19
C ALA A 187 -7.07 -17.34 -23.81
N ALA A 188 -8.25 -17.13 -24.41
CA ALA A 188 -8.70 -15.84 -24.91
C ALA A 188 -9.22 -14.89 -23.81
N GLY A 189 -9.20 -15.31 -22.54
CA GLY A 189 -9.66 -14.51 -21.40
C GLY A 189 -11.19 -14.35 -21.35
N GLN A 190 -11.96 -15.23 -22.00
CA GLN A 190 -13.42 -15.17 -21.91
C GLN A 190 -13.90 -15.53 -20.49
N SER A 191 -14.80 -14.72 -19.96
CA SER A 191 -15.43 -14.98 -18.67
C SER A 191 -16.57 -16.00 -18.83
N ILE A 192 -16.26 -17.28 -18.62
CA ILE A 192 -17.25 -18.37 -18.64
C ILE A 192 -17.76 -18.64 -17.23
N VAL A 193 -19.03 -18.30 -16.98
CA VAL A 193 -19.67 -18.43 -15.66
C VAL A 193 -19.93 -19.91 -15.30
N SER A 194 -20.34 -20.73 -16.28
CA SER A 194 -20.55 -22.17 -16.11
C SER A 194 -19.96 -22.93 -17.30
N PRO A 195 -18.75 -23.51 -17.15
CA PRO A 195 -18.08 -24.26 -18.22
C PRO A 195 -18.90 -25.44 -18.75
N ALA A 196 -19.60 -26.18 -17.89
CA ALA A 196 -20.44 -27.29 -18.32
C ALA A 196 -21.67 -26.84 -19.13
N ALA A 197 -22.36 -25.77 -18.71
CA ALA A 197 -23.51 -25.26 -19.44
C ALA A 197 -23.11 -24.65 -20.80
N TRP A 198 -21.97 -23.96 -20.83
CA TRP A 198 -21.40 -23.41 -22.06
C TRP A 198 -21.03 -24.51 -23.06
N LEU A 199 -20.42 -25.60 -22.59
CA LEU A 199 -20.13 -26.78 -23.44
C LEU A 199 -21.40 -27.47 -23.94
N GLN A 200 -22.45 -27.58 -23.11
CA GLN A 200 -23.75 -28.13 -23.53
C GLN A 200 -24.38 -27.29 -24.64
N GLU A 201 -24.33 -25.97 -24.52
CA GLU A 201 -24.86 -25.06 -25.54
C GLU A 201 -24.08 -25.17 -26.86
N ILE A 202 -22.75 -25.26 -26.80
CA ILE A 202 -21.92 -25.50 -28.00
C ILE A 202 -22.27 -26.85 -28.64
N ASN A 203 -22.37 -27.90 -27.82
CA ASN A 203 -22.66 -29.24 -28.31
C ASN A 203 -24.02 -29.30 -29.01
N ALA A 204 -25.06 -28.70 -28.42
CA ALA A 204 -26.39 -28.62 -28.99
C ALA A 204 -26.42 -27.84 -30.32
N ARG A 205 -25.70 -26.71 -30.39
CA ARG A 205 -25.56 -25.93 -31.64
C ARG A 205 -24.90 -26.73 -32.77
N TRP A 206 -23.96 -27.61 -32.45
CA TRP A 206 -23.32 -28.48 -33.44
C TRP A 206 -24.25 -29.60 -33.93
N ASP A 207 -25.16 -30.08 -33.09
CA ASP A 207 -26.19 -31.05 -33.49
C ASP A 207 -27.23 -30.44 -34.44
N GLU A 208 -27.60 -29.17 -34.23
CA GLU A 208 -28.60 -28.49 -35.06
C GLU A 208 -28.07 -28.05 -36.44
N ALA A 209 -26.81 -27.62 -36.52
CA ALA A 209 -26.28 -26.98 -37.72
C ALA A 209 -25.33 -27.87 -38.56
N GLY A 210 -24.94 -29.05 -38.04
CA GLY A 210 -23.85 -29.87 -38.59
C GLY A 210 -22.51 -29.15 -38.42
N LYS A 211 -21.65 -29.62 -37.51
CA LYS A 211 -20.35 -29.03 -37.08
C LYS A 211 -19.96 -27.74 -37.84
N VAL A 212 -20.50 -26.61 -37.39
CA VAL A 212 -20.15 -25.29 -37.96
C VAL A 212 -18.81 -24.87 -37.38
N THR A 213 -17.83 -24.65 -38.25
CA THR A 213 -16.48 -24.18 -37.89
C THR A 213 -16.58 -22.84 -37.16
N LEU A 214 -16.17 -22.77 -35.88
CA LEU A 214 -16.15 -21.52 -35.13
C LEU A 214 -14.82 -21.26 -34.37
N ARG A 215 -14.21 -20.15 -34.78
CA ARG A 215 -13.34 -19.14 -34.13
C ARG A 215 -12.15 -19.51 -33.23
N PHE A 216 -12.18 -20.51 -32.34
CA PHE A 216 -11.10 -20.67 -31.34
C PHE A 216 -10.22 -21.88 -31.58
N GLY A 217 -10.77 -23.03 -32.00
CA GLY A 217 -9.96 -24.22 -32.30
C GLY A 217 -8.91 -23.99 -33.40
N GLU A 218 -9.18 -23.17 -34.42
CA GLU A 218 -8.19 -22.80 -35.43
C GLU A 218 -7.18 -21.75 -34.94
N ALA A 219 -7.62 -20.77 -34.16
CA ALA A 219 -6.73 -19.76 -33.59
C ALA A 219 -5.74 -20.38 -32.60
N GLU A 220 -6.18 -21.36 -31.81
CA GLU A 220 -5.34 -22.09 -30.85
C GLU A 220 -4.44 -23.12 -31.55
N ARG A 221 -4.93 -23.81 -32.61
CA ARG A 221 -4.06 -24.62 -33.49
C ARG A 221 -3.03 -23.76 -34.23
N ALA A 222 -3.40 -22.55 -34.66
CA ALA A 222 -2.50 -21.58 -35.27
C ALA A 222 -1.49 -21.04 -34.25
N ARG A 223 -1.89 -20.78 -33.00
CA ARG A 223 -0.97 -20.42 -31.91
C ARG A 223 -0.02 -21.56 -31.58
N ARG A 224 -0.49 -22.80 -31.45
CA ARG A 224 0.37 -23.97 -31.20
C ARG A 224 1.36 -24.20 -32.33
N ARG A 225 0.93 -24.04 -33.59
CA ARG A 225 1.84 -24.05 -34.75
C ARG A 225 2.83 -22.89 -34.69
N ALA A 226 2.39 -21.67 -34.39
CA ALA A 226 3.25 -20.50 -34.27
C ALA A 226 4.25 -20.61 -33.10
N HIS A 227 3.87 -21.25 -31.99
CA HIS A 227 4.75 -21.49 -30.85
C HIS A 227 5.76 -22.60 -31.15
N ALA A 228 5.34 -23.68 -31.83
CA ALA A 228 6.26 -24.70 -32.35
C ALA A 228 7.26 -24.10 -33.35
N SER A 229 6.79 -23.29 -34.30
CA SER A 229 7.65 -22.57 -35.25
C SER A 229 8.55 -21.53 -34.57
N ALA A 230 8.07 -20.82 -33.54
CA ALA A 230 8.89 -19.88 -32.79
C ALA A 230 9.97 -20.59 -31.96
N THR A 231 9.71 -21.80 -31.48
CA THR A 231 10.69 -22.63 -30.78
C THR A 231 11.75 -23.18 -31.76
N GLU A 232 11.34 -23.56 -32.97
CA GLU A 232 12.26 -23.93 -34.06
C GLU A 232 13.10 -22.74 -34.54
N ILE A 233 12.52 -21.54 -34.67
CA ILE A 233 13.23 -20.31 -35.04
C ILE A 233 14.19 -19.87 -33.91
N ALA A 234 13.81 -19.99 -32.64
CA ALA A 234 14.69 -19.72 -31.50
C ALA A 234 15.87 -20.71 -31.42
N SER A 235 15.62 -21.98 -31.75
CA SER A 235 16.66 -23.00 -31.92
C SER A 235 17.60 -22.67 -33.09
N ALA A 236 17.07 -22.14 -34.20
CA ALA A 236 17.87 -21.74 -35.37
C ALA A 236 18.66 -20.42 -35.13
N ALA A 237 18.09 -19.47 -34.38
CA ALA A 237 18.74 -18.20 -34.04
C ALA A 237 19.94 -18.37 -33.09
N THR A 238 20.05 -19.50 -32.40
CA THR A 238 21.20 -19.82 -31.54
C THR A 238 22.45 -20.21 -32.35
N GLN A 239 22.32 -20.42 -33.68
CA GLN A 239 23.42 -20.87 -34.55
C GLN A 239 23.99 -19.79 -35.51
N SER A 240 23.55 -18.54 -35.44
CA SER A 240 24.04 -17.47 -36.33
C SER A 240 24.74 -16.35 -35.53
N PRO A 241 26.03 -16.05 -35.79
CA PRO A 241 26.74 -15.01 -35.06
C PRO A 241 26.33 -13.63 -35.60
N ALA A 242 25.52 -12.91 -34.85
CA ALA A 242 25.16 -11.53 -35.16
C ALA A 242 26.33 -10.58 -34.83
N GLU A 243 26.85 -9.87 -35.85
CA GLU A 243 27.80 -8.79 -35.64
C GLU A 243 27.17 -7.63 -34.83
N PRO A 244 27.92 -6.98 -33.93
CA PRO A 244 27.38 -5.95 -33.05
C PRO A 244 27.11 -4.65 -33.83
N VAL A 245 25.83 -4.31 -33.95
CA VAL A 245 25.38 -2.99 -34.42
C VAL A 245 25.81 -1.94 -33.40
N ASP A 246 26.68 -1.00 -33.80
CA ASP A 246 27.16 0.09 -32.93
C ASP A 246 26.07 1.16 -32.74
N ILE A 247 25.33 1.02 -31.65
CA ILE A 247 24.25 1.90 -31.21
C ILE A 247 24.71 3.36 -31.07
N ARG A 248 26.01 3.61 -30.82
CA ARG A 248 26.54 4.97 -30.71
C ARG A 248 26.44 5.75 -32.02
N SER A 249 26.69 5.08 -33.16
CA SER A 249 26.58 5.71 -34.49
C SER A 249 25.15 6.17 -34.81
N ILE A 250 24.14 5.41 -34.34
CA ILE A 250 22.73 5.71 -34.56
C ILE A 250 22.30 6.92 -33.70
N CYS A 251 22.72 6.95 -32.42
CA CYS A 251 22.45 8.08 -31.53
C CYS A 251 23.12 9.38 -32.00
N ASP A 252 24.35 9.31 -32.51
CA ASP A 252 25.08 10.48 -33.04
C ASP A 252 24.46 11.02 -34.34
N GLY A 253 23.83 10.17 -35.15
CA GLY A 253 23.03 10.61 -36.32
C GLY A 253 21.80 11.41 -35.91
N MET A 254 21.06 10.95 -34.91
CA MET A 254 19.84 11.63 -34.43
C MET A 254 20.15 12.95 -33.73
N LEU A 255 21.23 13.02 -32.95
CA LEU A 255 21.63 14.25 -32.26
C LEU A 255 22.12 15.35 -33.21
N ARG A 256 22.69 14.98 -34.38
CA ARG A 256 23.06 15.96 -35.41
C ARG A 256 21.85 16.59 -36.09
N ASN A 257 20.81 15.82 -36.38
CA ASN A 257 19.56 16.33 -36.97
C ASN A 257 18.74 17.24 -36.03
N LEU A 258 18.85 17.05 -34.72
CA LEU A 258 18.21 17.92 -33.73
C LEU A 258 18.86 19.31 -33.64
N LYS A 259 20.18 19.39 -33.84
CA LYS A 259 20.91 20.67 -33.80
C LYS A 259 20.72 21.53 -35.06
N SER A 260 20.36 20.93 -36.19
CA SER A 260 20.06 21.68 -37.43
C SER A 260 18.68 22.35 -37.41
N TYR A 261 17.79 21.98 -36.48
CA TYR A 261 16.44 22.56 -36.35
C TYR A 261 16.37 23.79 -35.44
N GLN A 262 17.47 24.18 -34.79
CA GLN A 262 17.54 25.33 -33.88
C GLN A 262 18.36 26.51 -34.43
N ARG A 263 18.48 26.64 -35.75
CA ARG A 263 19.00 27.85 -36.43
C ARG A 263 17.98 28.40 -37.40
#